data_AF-D8LZL2-F1
#
_entry.id   AF-D8LZL2-F1
#
_cell.length_a   1.000
_cell.length_b   1.000
_cell.length_c   1.000
_cell.angle_alpha   90.00
_cell.angle_beta   90.00
_cell.angle_gamma   90.00
#
_symmetry.space_group_name_H-M   'P 1'
#
loop_
_entity.id
_entity.type
_entity.pdbx_description
1 polymer ?
#
loop_
_entity_poly.entity_id
_entity_poly.type
_entity_poly.pdbx_seq_one_letter_code
_entity_poly.pdbx_strand_id
1 'polypeptide(L)'
;MVVPFSVNDAKRIIHGIKHSLVSIPDTKSIPIATFFVSWVKRLLFVCLSSCWNNMADIGTSVKMHFCKQCNNLMFPKEENSGVHRSRLIYKCDNCGYMEDAGEPCIYRISYKAESRSILNLVNNDIVEDPTLSRDENKECEECHEKGCVFFQAHGDGDEAMALIFMCIHCKHKWIG
;
A
#
# COMPACT_ATOMS: atom_id res chain seq x y z
N MET A 1 7.08 -6.26 -26.62
CA MET A 1 7.29 -5.43 -27.83
C MET A 1 7.07 -3.99 -27.40
N VAL A 2 8.16 -3.23 -27.26
CA VAL A 2 8.16 -1.91 -26.59
C VAL A 2 8.01 -0.83 -27.65
N VAL A 3 6.99 0.00 -27.52
CA VAL A 3 6.82 1.22 -28.34
C VAL A 3 7.54 2.36 -27.61
N PRO A 4 8.46 3.10 -28.25
CA PRO A 4 9.31 4.07 -27.57
C PRO A 4 8.55 5.38 -27.34
N PHE A 5 8.64 5.96 -26.14
CA PHE A 5 8.26 7.35 -25.92
C PHE A 5 9.50 8.22 -25.77
N SER A 6 9.40 9.35 -26.47
CA SER A 6 10.46 10.27 -26.87
C SER A 6 11.24 10.87 -25.70
N VAL A 7 12.55 10.83 -25.85
CA VAL A 7 13.58 11.53 -25.07
C VAL A 7 13.41 13.03 -25.29
N ASN A 8 12.66 13.78 -24.46
CA ASN A 8 12.80 15.25 -24.40
C ASN A 8 12.23 16.02 -23.19
N ASP A 9 11.54 15.41 -22.22
CA ASP A 9 10.97 16.19 -21.10
C ASP A 9 11.75 16.13 -19.76
N ALA A 10 12.99 15.63 -19.78
CA ALA A 10 13.85 15.57 -18.60
C ALA A 10 14.58 16.90 -18.26
N LYS A 11 14.16 18.05 -18.81
CA LYS A 11 14.91 19.32 -18.69
C LYS A 11 14.17 20.51 -18.09
N ARG A 12 13.09 20.29 -17.33
CA ARG A 12 12.31 21.39 -16.72
C ARG A 12 12.11 21.35 -15.20
N ILE A 13 12.88 20.54 -14.46
CA ILE A 13 12.85 20.54 -12.98
C ILE A 13 14.09 21.21 -12.35
N ILE A 14 15.08 21.63 -13.15
CA ILE A 14 16.34 22.23 -12.62
C ILE A 14 16.49 23.71 -12.99
N HIS A 15 15.40 24.50 -12.93
CA HIS A 15 15.48 25.95 -13.14
C HIS A 15 14.64 26.76 -12.14
N GLY A 16 14.54 26.28 -10.90
CA GLY A 16 13.87 26.98 -9.80
C GLY A 16 14.77 27.34 -8.62
N ILE A 17 16.09 27.09 -8.69
CA ILE A 17 17.02 27.46 -7.61
C ILE A 17 18.31 27.97 -8.23
N LYS A 18 18.28 29.23 -8.64
CA LYS A 18 19.48 29.99 -8.93
C LYS A 18 19.52 31.20 -8.01
N HIS A 19 20.45 31.13 -7.07
CA HIS A 19 21.25 32.24 -6.57
C HIS A 19 20.59 33.27 -5.64
N SER A 20 20.47 32.92 -4.35
CA SER A 20 20.99 33.82 -3.31
C SER A 20 22.51 33.65 -3.28
N LEU A 21 23.21 34.50 -4.03
CA LEU A 21 24.66 34.68 -3.87
C LEU A 21 24.85 35.88 -2.94
N VAL A 22 25.38 35.65 -1.75
CA VAL A 22 26.13 36.67 -1.03
C VAL A 22 27.50 36.07 -0.69
N SER A 23 28.48 36.87 -1.05
CA SER A 23 29.91 36.67 -1.15
C SER A 23 30.56 36.26 0.18
N ILE A 24 31.54 35.37 0.10
CA ILE A 24 32.53 35.17 1.19
C ILE A 24 33.84 35.80 0.71
N PRO A 25 34.35 36.87 1.32
CA PRO A 25 35.72 37.31 1.13
C PRO A 25 36.67 36.51 2.03
N ASP A 26 37.89 36.30 1.53
CA ASP A 26 39.05 35.82 2.25
C ASP A 26 39.31 36.61 3.56
N THR A 27 39.69 35.91 4.63
CA THR A 27 40.94 36.10 5.39
C THR A 27 40.90 35.47 6.79
N LYS A 28 41.98 34.73 7.09
CA LYS A 28 42.69 34.56 8.38
C LYS A 28 41.87 34.46 9.69
N SER A 29 42.04 33.33 10.40
CA SER A 29 42.48 33.34 11.82
C SER A 29 42.66 31.94 12.42
N ILE A 30 43.86 31.68 12.90
CA ILE A 30 44.24 30.76 14.00
C ILE A 30 43.97 31.53 15.33
N PRO A 31 43.91 31.00 16.59
CA PRO A 31 44.01 29.62 17.15
C PRO A 31 42.95 29.29 18.26
N ILE A 32 43.24 28.21 19.01
CA ILE A 32 42.88 27.92 20.43
C ILE A 32 41.51 27.24 20.61
N ALA A 33 41.48 25.93 20.45
CA ALA A 33 41.67 24.95 21.53
C ALA A 33 40.47 24.86 22.49
N THR A 34 39.87 23.68 22.40
CA THR A 34 39.24 22.93 23.47
C THR A 34 37.92 23.45 24.06
N PHE A 35 37.12 22.44 24.40
CA PHE A 35 35.99 22.45 25.31
C PHE A 35 34.58 22.49 24.71
N PHE A 36 33.81 21.52 25.20
CA PHE A 36 32.37 21.34 25.14
C PHE A 36 31.79 20.74 23.86
N VAL A 37 32.09 19.45 23.72
CA VAL A 37 31.11 18.37 23.60
C VAL A 37 29.70 18.81 24.08
N SER A 38 28.87 19.37 23.19
CA SER A 38 27.45 19.59 23.48
C SER A 38 26.59 19.92 22.24
N TRP A 39 27.16 20.40 21.14
CA TRP A 39 26.36 20.89 20.01
C TRP A 39 26.31 20.02 18.75
N VAL A 40 27.19 19.02 18.60
CA VAL A 40 27.19 18.15 17.40
C VAL A 40 26.10 17.08 17.45
N LYS A 41 25.60 16.72 18.65
CA LYS A 41 24.48 15.78 18.80
C LYS A 41 23.10 16.41 18.52
N ARG A 42 23.00 17.72 18.29
CA ARG A 42 21.71 18.40 18.05
C ARG A 42 21.44 18.76 16.59
N LEU A 43 22.45 18.70 15.70
CA LEU A 43 22.29 18.98 14.26
C LEU A 43 22.20 17.73 13.38
N LEU A 44 22.56 16.55 13.88
CA LEU A 44 22.36 15.27 13.18
C LEU A 44 20.97 14.65 13.38
N PHE A 45 20.15 15.19 14.29
CA PHE A 45 18.85 14.60 14.64
C PHE A 45 17.64 15.21 13.91
N VAL A 46 17.82 16.31 13.17
CA VAL A 46 16.69 17.04 12.55
C VAL A 46 16.53 16.76 11.05
N CYS A 47 17.54 16.17 10.39
CA CYS A 47 17.43 15.83 8.95
C CYS A 47 16.99 14.39 8.68
N LEU A 48 17.06 13.48 9.67
CA LEU A 48 16.60 12.09 9.51
C LEU A 48 15.12 11.87 9.83
N SER A 49 14.44 12.79 10.51
CA SER A 49 13.00 12.63 10.81
C SER A 49 12.08 13.01 9.65
N SER A 50 12.53 13.86 8.72
CA SER A 50 11.68 14.35 7.62
C SER A 50 11.61 13.42 6.41
N CYS A 51 12.45 12.38 6.33
CA CYS A 51 12.42 11.37 5.26
C CYS A 51 11.69 10.07 5.65
N TRP A 52 11.22 9.93 6.89
CA TRP A 52 10.61 8.66 7.35
C TRP A 52 9.11 8.54 7.00
N ASN A 53 8.43 9.63 6.62
CA ASN A 53 6.97 9.64 6.55
C ASN A 53 6.33 9.22 5.21
N ASN A 54 7.08 8.64 4.27
CA ASN A 54 6.49 8.11 3.01
C ASN A 54 6.83 6.63 2.80
N MET A 55 6.58 5.82 3.82
CA MET A 55 6.63 4.37 3.68
C MET A 55 5.33 3.77 4.18
N ALA A 56 4.23 4.10 3.51
CA ALA A 56 2.91 3.54 3.80
C ALA A 56 2.05 3.46 2.53
N ASP A 57 2.48 2.66 1.54
CA ASP A 57 1.61 2.21 0.44
C ASP A 57 1.85 0.73 0.16
N ILE A 58 1.76 -0.08 1.21
CA ILE A 58 1.67 -1.53 1.10
C ILE A 58 0.20 -1.87 1.33
N GLY A 59 -0.60 -1.92 0.26
CA GLY A 59 -1.87 -2.66 0.30
C GLY A 59 -3.16 -1.95 -0.08
N THR A 60 -3.17 -0.76 -0.66
CA THR A 60 -4.43 -0.22 -1.21
C THR A 60 -4.85 -1.02 -2.44
N SER A 61 -5.99 -1.70 -2.34
CA SER A 61 -6.67 -2.35 -3.46
C SER A 61 -7.26 -1.28 -4.36
N VAL A 62 -6.92 -1.29 -5.64
CA VAL A 62 -7.50 -0.35 -6.62
C VAL A 62 -8.99 -0.64 -6.75
N LYS A 63 -9.82 0.38 -6.52
CA LYS A 63 -11.30 0.26 -6.55
C LYS A 63 -11.84 0.50 -7.95
N MET A 64 -12.89 -0.22 -8.32
CA MET A 64 -13.67 0.03 -9.53
C MET A 64 -14.66 1.18 -9.29
N HIS A 65 -14.73 2.14 -10.21
CA HIS A 65 -15.62 3.29 -10.12
C HIS A 65 -16.85 3.13 -11.02
N PHE A 66 -18.04 3.32 -10.45
CA PHE A 66 -19.32 3.23 -11.16
C PHE A 66 -20.02 4.58 -11.21
N CYS A 67 -20.65 4.89 -12.34
CA CYS A 67 -21.35 6.16 -12.53
C CYS A 67 -22.64 6.24 -11.70
N LYS A 68 -22.81 7.33 -10.96
CA LYS A 68 -24.00 7.57 -10.11
C LYS A 68 -25.32 7.72 -10.88
N GLN A 69 -25.27 7.99 -12.19
CA GLN A 69 -26.47 8.22 -13.01
C GLN A 69 -26.93 6.98 -13.77
N CYS A 70 -26.01 6.25 -14.39
CA CYS A 70 -26.33 5.12 -15.27
C CYS A 70 -25.76 3.77 -14.81
N ASN A 71 -25.09 3.75 -13.65
CA ASN A 71 -24.44 2.57 -13.07
C ASN A 71 -23.47 1.84 -14.03
N ASN A 72 -22.96 2.55 -15.04
CA ASN A 72 -21.97 2.02 -15.96
C ASN A 72 -20.55 2.20 -15.39
N LEU A 73 -19.63 1.31 -15.78
CA LEU A 73 -18.22 1.40 -15.40
C LEU A 73 -17.60 2.71 -15.95
N MET A 74 -16.87 3.42 -15.11
CA MET A 74 -16.17 4.66 -15.48
C MET A 74 -14.71 4.37 -15.85
N PHE A 75 -14.20 5.11 -16.83
CA PHE A 75 -12.84 4.94 -17.32
C PHE A 75 -11.93 6.09 -16.89
N PRO A 76 -10.68 5.81 -16.49
CA PRO A 76 -9.70 6.83 -16.13
C PRO A 76 -9.29 7.64 -17.37
N LYS A 77 -9.28 8.96 -17.25
CA LYS A 77 -8.85 9.92 -18.29
C LYS A 77 -8.05 11.06 -17.65
N GLU A 78 -7.12 11.60 -18.40
CA GLU A 78 -6.39 12.81 -18.00
C GLU A 78 -7.18 14.05 -18.43
N GLU A 79 -7.45 14.96 -17.48
CA GLU A 79 -7.98 16.27 -17.80
C GLU A 79 -6.85 17.30 -17.79
N ASN A 80 -6.59 17.90 -18.95
CA ASN A 80 -5.60 18.95 -19.11
C ASN A 80 -6.28 20.32 -18.92
N SER A 81 -6.03 20.97 -17.79
CA SER A 81 -6.52 22.33 -17.49
C SER A 81 -5.48 23.42 -17.80
N GLY A 82 -4.42 23.11 -18.55
CA GLY A 82 -3.35 24.02 -18.96
C GLY A 82 -1.95 23.40 -18.87
N VAL A 83 -0.92 24.13 -19.33
CA VAL A 83 0.48 23.67 -19.48
C VAL A 83 1.13 23.10 -18.20
N HIS A 84 0.57 23.39 -17.01
CA HIS A 84 1.14 23.00 -15.72
C HIS A 84 0.16 22.27 -14.78
N ARG A 85 -1.05 21.90 -15.22
CA ARG A 85 -2.04 21.24 -14.35
C ARG A 85 -2.80 20.16 -15.12
N SER A 86 -2.32 18.93 -15.03
CA SER A 86 -3.08 17.74 -15.37
C SER A 86 -3.56 17.03 -14.11
N ARG A 87 -4.79 16.52 -14.17
CA ARG A 87 -5.39 15.71 -13.10
C ARG A 87 -6.04 14.45 -13.67
N LEU A 88 -6.07 13.41 -12.84
CA LEU A 88 -6.75 12.15 -13.17
C LEU A 88 -8.24 12.28 -12.84
N ILE A 89 -9.09 12.01 -13.83
CA ILE A 89 -10.54 11.98 -13.69
C ILE A 89 -11.08 10.62 -14.14
N TYR A 90 -12.20 10.19 -13.56
CA TYR A 90 -12.99 9.09 -14.09
C TYR A 90 -14.12 9.66 -14.93
N LYS A 91 -14.32 9.14 -16.15
CA LYS A 91 -15.38 9.55 -17.08
C LYS A 91 -16.26 8.38 -17.47
N CYS A 92 -17.58 8.59 -17.48
CA CYS A 92 -18.52 7.66 -18.09
C CYS A 92 -18.72 8.01 -19.57
N ASP A 93 -18.55 7.04 -20.47
CA ASP A 93 -18.74 7.26 -21.92
C ASP A 93 -20.21 7.31 -22.34
N ASN A 94 -21.13 6.74 -21.54
CA ASN A 94 -22.55 6.69 -21.89
C ASN A 94 -23.30 8.00 -21.58
N CYS A 95 -23.03 8.64 -20.44
CA CYS A 95 -23.71 9.88 -20.03
C CYS A 95 -22.79 11.11 -19.95
N GLY A 96 -21.47 10.94 -20.08
CA GLY A 96 -20.51 12.04 -19.97
C GLY A 96 -20.23 12.53 -18.56
N TYR A 97 -20.77 11.89 -17.51
CA TYR A 97 -20.47 12.22 -16.11
C TYR A 97 -18.97 12.05 -15.81
N MET A 98 -18.42 12.96 -15.02
CA MET A 98 -17.00 13.01 -14.65
C MET A 98 -16.85 13.19 -13.14
N GLU A 99 -15.82 12.55 -12.56
CA GLU A 99 -15.48 12.62 -11.14
C GLU A 99 -13.96 12.65 -10.95
N ASP A 100 -13.46 13.42 -9.99
CA ASP A 100 -12.02 13.50 -9.68
C ASP A 100 -11.52 12.20 -9.01
N ALA A 101 -10.33 11.73 -9.38
CA ALA A 101 -9.72 10.55 -8.75
C ALA A 101 -9.08 10.92 -7.40
N GLY A 102 -9.42 10.18 -6.34
CA GLY A 102 -8.82 10.35 -5.01
C GLY A 102 -7.46 9.66 -4.86
N GLU A 103 -7.21 8.59 -5.62
CA GLU A 103 -5.96 7.83 -5.61
C GLU A 103 -5.29 7.87 -7.00
N PRO A 104 -3.95 7.99 -7.09
CA PRO A 104 -3.24 8.06 -8.36
C PRO A 104 -3.04 6.69 -9.04
N CYS A 105 -3.26 5.57 -8.32
CA CYS A 105 -3.04 4.23 -8.85
C CYS A 105 -4.28 3.75 -9.63
N ILE A 106 -4.12 3.58 -10.95
CA ILE A 106 -5.21 3.14 -11.86
C ILE A 106 -5.24 1.61 -11.99
N TYR A 107 -4.08 0.97 -11.92
CA TYR A 107 -3.96 -0.46 -12.16
C TYR A 107 -2.79 -1.02 -11.38
N ARG A 108 -3.04 -2.15 -10.73
CA ARG A 108 -2.04 -2.88 -9.96
C ARG A 108 -2.19 -4.37 -10.23
N ILE A 109 -1.09 -5.02 -10.60
CA ILE A 109 -0.98 -6.49 -10.62
C ILE A 109 -0.28 -6.91 -9.34
N SER A 110 -0.89 -7.82 -8.58
CA SER A 110 -0.17 -8.54 -7.52
C SER A 110 0.21 -9.92 -8.02
N TYR A 111 1.50 -10.24 -7.97
CA TYR A 111 2.01 -11.57 -8.32
C TYR A 111 2.07 -12.52 -7.13
N LYS A 112 1.81 -12.02 -5.93
CA LYS A 112 1.67 -12.82 -4.71
C LYS A 112 0.22 -12.74 -4.27
N ALA A 113 -0.44 -13.88 -4.15
CA ALA A 113 -1.68 -13.96 -3.40
C ALA A 113 -1.35 -13.61 -1.95
N GLU A 114 -2.02 -12.62 -1.37
CA GLU A 114 -1.89 -12.38 0.06
C GLU A 114 -2.44 -13.62 0.77
N SER A 115 -1.62 -14.25 1.61
CA SER A 115 -2.00 -15.44 2.39
C SER A 115 -3.24 -15.23 3.26
N ARG A 116 -3.49 -13.98 3.67
CA ARG A 116 -4.73 -13.56 4.35
C ARG A 116 -6.00 -13.78 3.50
N SER A 117 -5.88 -13.95 2.19
CA SER A 117 -7.01 -14.26 1.32
C SER A 117 -7.63 -15.63 1.58
N ILE A 118 -6.84 -16.63 2.00
CA ILE A 118 -7.32 -18.00 2.13
C ILE A 118 -8.31 -18.09 3.29
N LEU A 119 -7.98 -17.53 4.46
CA LEU A 119 -8.89 -17.51 5.61
C LEU A 119 -10.19 -16.73 5.33
N ASN A 120 -10.10 -15.67 4.52
CA ASN A 120 -11.25 -14.86 4.13
C ASN A 120 -12.15 -15.56 3.10
N LEU A 121 -11.59 -16.46 2.28
CA LEU A 121 -12.35 -17.25 1.31
C LEU A 121 -13.17 -18.35 1.97
N VAL A 122 -12.70 -18.88 3.10
CA VAL A 122 -13.38 -19.95 3.83
C VAL A 122 -14.68 -19.43 4.44
N ASN A 123 -15.82 -20.04 4.10
CA ASN A 123 -17.11 -19.69 4.67
C ASN A 123 -17.26 -20.22 6.12
N ASN A 124 -18.04 -19.52 6.93
CA ASN A 124 -18.35 -19.84 8.32
C ASN A 124 -19.25 -21.08 8.50
N ASP A 125 -19.92 -21.51 7.43
CA ASP A 125 -20.86 -22.65 7.46
C ASP A 125 -20.14 -24.00 7.36
N ILE A 126 -18.83 -23.99 7.12
CA ILE A 126 -18.01 -25.19 7.03
C ILE A 126 -17.96 -26.01 8.33
N VAL A 127 -18.26 -25.38 9.48
CA VAL A 127 -18.36 -26.06 10.79
C VAL A 127 -19.48 -27.10 10.82
N GLU A 128 -20.52 -26.91 10.01
CA GLU A 128 -21.69 -27.78 9.96
C GLU A 128 -21.47 -29.02 9.09
N ASP A 129 -20.38 -29.05 8.31
CA ASP A 129 -20.05 -30.19 7.47
C ASP A 129 -19.62 -31.40 8.34
N PRO A 130 -20.38 -32.51 8.32
CA PRO A 130 -20.03 -33.71 9.07
C PRO A 130 -18.87 -34.50 8.45
N THR A 131 -18.47 -34.17 7.22
CA THR A 131 -17.40 -34.87 6.50
C THR A 131 -16.00 -34.37 6.86
N LEU A 132 -15.91 -33.20 7.51
CA LEU A 132 -14.64 -32.62 7.91
C LEU A 132 -14.14 -33.16 9.26
N SER A 133 -12.82 -33.30 9.35
CA SER A 133 -12.14 -33.76 10.56
C SER A 133 -12.25 -32.74 11.70
N ARG A 134 -12.43 -33.26 12.92
CA ARG A 134 -12.59 -32.47 14.14
C ARG A 134 -11.52 -32.83 15.15
N ASP A 135 -11.04 -31.83 15.88
CA ASP A 135 -10.18 -32.00 17.05
C ASP A 135 -10.87 -31.37 18.27
N GLU A 136 -11.25 -32.23 19.22
CA GLU A 136 -11.92 -31.84 20.47
C GLU A 136 -10.95 -31.31 21.54
N ASN A 137 -9.64 -31.50 21.37
CA ASN A 137 -8.64 -31.11 22.36
C ASN A 137 -8.00 -29.75 22.07
N LYS A 138 -8.09 -29.29 20.82
CA LYS A 138 -7.53 -28.00 20.38
C LYS A 138 -8.33 -26.84 20.97
N GLU A 139 -7.62 -25.93 21.63
CA GLU A 139 -8.19 -24.71 22.23
C GLU A 139 -8.17 -23.55 21.22
N CYS A 140 -9.24 -22.75 21.20
CA CYS A 140 -9.33 -21.54 20.39
C CYS A 140 -8.62 -20.34 21.05
N GLU A 141 -7.87 -19.55 20.27
CA GLU A 141 -7.15 -18.35 20.73
C GLU A 141 -8.07 -17.19 21.16
N GLU A 142 -9.31 -17.13 20.67
CA GLU A 142 -10.26 -16.04 20.98
C GLU A 142 -11.17 -16.37 22.15
N CYS A 143 -11.81 -17.55 22.14
CA CYS A 143 -12.82 -17.91 23.13
C CYS A 143 -12.37 -18.95 24.16
N HIS A 144 -11.17 -19.50 24.03
CA HIS A 144 -10.58 -20.50 24.94
C HIS A 144 -11.41 -21.78 25.12
N GLU A 145 -12.41 -22.01 24.27
CA GLU A 145 -13.17 -23.25 24.25
C GLU A 145 -12.44 -24.29 23.41
N LYS A 146 -12.65 -25.55 23.79
CA LYS A 146 -12.06 -26.70 23.09
C LYS A 146 -12.99 -27.17 21.99
N GLY A 147 -12.42 -27.48 20.83
CA GLY A 147 -13.18 -27.96 19.69
C GLY A 147 -12.97 -27.11 18.45
N CYS A 148 -12.36 -27.71 17.44
CA CYS A 148 -12.19 -27.10 16.13
C CYS A 148 -12.39 -28.10 15.00
N VAL A 149 -12.76 -27.58 13.83
CA VAL A 149 -12.73 -28.29 12.55
C VAL A 149 -11.43 -27.90 11.85
N PHE A 150 -10.78 -28.85 11.18
CA PHE A 150 -9.57 -28.55 10.42
C PHE A 150 -9.56 -29.22 9.05
N PHE A 151 -8.95 -28.55 8.08
CA PHE A 151 -8.81 -29.03 6.70
C PHE A 151 -7.57 -28.41 6.06
N GLN A 152 -7.09 -29.03 4.98
CA GLN A 152 -5.94 -28.52 4.23
C GLN A 152 -6.34 -27.33 3.35
N ALA A 153 -5.51 -26.29 3.35
CA ALA A 153 -5.69 -25.13 2.49
C ALA A 153 -5.69 -25.55 1.01
N HIS A 154 -6.70 -25.14 0.25
CA HIS A 154 -6.71 -25.30 -1.20
C HIS A 154 -6.05 -24.06 -1.81
N GLY A 155 -4.80 -24.18 -2.27
CA GLY A 155 -4.06 -23.05 -2.82
C GLY A 155 -2.81 -23.45 -3.60
N ASP A 156 -2.31 -22.53 -4.41
CA ASP A 156 -1.06 -22.67 -5.15
C ASP A 156 0.11 -22.07 -4.32
N GLY A 157 1.23 -22.78 -4.24
CA GLY A 157 2.47 -22.31 -3.61
C GLY A 157 2.80 -22.98 -2.27
N ASP A 158 3.69 -22.35 -1.49
CA ASP A 158 4.25 -22.92 -0.25
C ASP A 158 3.21 -23.15 0.86
N GLU A 159 2.03 -22.51 0.77
CA GLU A 159 0.93 -22.61 1.74
C GLU A 159 -0.06 -23.75 1.42
N ALA A 160 0.13 -24.48 0.31
CA ALA A 160 -0.76 -25.56 -0.15
C ALA A 160 -0.88 -26.75 0.81
N MET A 161 0.00 -26.85 1.81
CA MET A 161 0.00 -27.94 2.80
C MET A 161 -0.28 -27.46 4.23
N ALA A 162 -0.61 -26.18 4.42
CA ALA A 162 -0.95 -25.65 5.74
C ALA A 162 -2.35 -26.14 6.17
N LEU A 163 -2.51 -26.38 7.47
CA LEU A 163 -3.80 -26.71 8.06
C LEU A 163 -4.51 -25.44 8.49
N ILE A 164 -5.75 -25.29 8.06
CA ILE A 164 -6.66 -24.23 8.51
C ILE A 164 -7.52 -24.82 9.61
N PHE A 165 -7.58 -24.12 10.73
CA PHE A 165 -8.40 -24.46 11.88
C PHE A 165 -9.55 -23.46 12.00
N MET A 166 -10.73 -23.95 12.35
CA MET A 166 -11.91 -23.13 12.64
C MET A 166 -12.57 -23.58 13.95
N CYS A 167 -12.80 -22.65 14.87
CA CYS A 167 -13.47 -22.94 16.14
C CYS A 167 -14.96 -23.23 15.91
N ILE A 168 -15.49 -24.22 16.63
CA ILE A 168 -16.91 -24.61 16.55
C ILE A 168 -17.82 -23.55 17.21
N HIS A 169 -17.34 -22.85 18.24
CA HIS A 169 -18.14 -21.94 19.06
C HIS A 169 -18.16 -20.50 18.53
N CYS A 170 -16.99 -19.91 18.28
CA CYS A 170 -16.87 -18.51 17.86
C CYS A 170 -16.58 -18.33 16.37
N LYS A 171 -16.37 -19.42 15.61
CA LYS A 171 -16.00 -19.41 14.19
C LYS A 171 -14.72 -18.64 13.86
N HIS A 172 -13.85 -18.42 14.86
CA HIS A 172 -12.52 -17.89 14.65
C HIS A 172 -11.70 -18.84 13.78
N LYS A 173 -10.88 -18.29 12.89
CA LYS A 173 -10.12 -19.02 11.87
C LYS A 173 -8.64 -18.69 12.00
N TRP A 174 -7.79 -19.71 12.02
CA TRP A 174 -6.34 -19.53 12.11
C TRP A 174 -5.61 -20.61 11.32
N ILE A 175 -4.33 -20.36 11.02
CA ILE A 175 -3.44 -21.30 10.33
C ILE A 175 -2.53 -21.91 11.40
N GLY A 176 -2.31 -23.22 11.36
CA GLY A 176 -1.37 -23.90 12.27
C GLY A 176 -0.30 -24.70 11.56
#